data_AF-A0A0H4C4W9-F1
#
_entry.id   AF-A0A0H4C4W9-F1
#
_cell.length_a   1.000
_cell.length_b   1.000
_cell.length_c   1.000
_cell.angle_alpha   90.00
_cell.angle_beta   90.00
_cell.angle_gamma   90.00
#
_symmetry.space_group_name_H-M   'P 1'
#
loop_
_entity.id
_entity.type
_entity.pdbx_description
1 polymer ?
#
loop_
_entity_poly.entity_id
_entity_poly.type
_entity_poly.pdbx_seq_one_letter_code
_entity_poly.pdbx_strand_id
1 'polypeptide(L)'
;MSGLRVVPAFRHGRERLYVCREDGSTLAWYDRETGRVNLLGEDSRDAVLHALKPFLTGPVTVGPPPVPTPAEVARLTLHPDDDLAPNRPGEALLVALDRDPGPAHRLRPDPRRRALTAEQTVGAALDGLEGAGWHTLHSLPLPGGDRIHHLLIGPGGLFAVHALYARKARVLVADPMVALGRREAEPLLRRLRSAADRAAYALTAEVRPLLALVGPAEVTVRPEPRGVRILADTELTGLGRLGGVLKLADVEALHGMARDRNTWGRV
;
A
#
# COMPACT_ATOMS: atom_id res chain seq x y z
N MET A 1 28.98 -44.64 19.56
CA MET A 1 27.97 -44.20 18.57
C MET A 1 26.97 -43.34 19.31
N SER A 2 27.07 -42.01 19.21
CA SER A 2 26.20 -41.08 19.95
C SER A 2 24.78 -41.11 19.38
N GLY A 3 23.78 -41.48 20.19
CA GLY A 3 22.38 -41.60 19.78
C GLY A 3 21.71 -40.26 19.54
N LEU A 4 21.81 -39.73 18.33
CA LEU A 4 21.01 -38.56 17.92
C LEU A 4 19.58 -38.99 17.65
N ARG A 5 18.62 -38.19 18.12
CA ARG A 5 17.18 -38.40 17.90
C ARG A 5 16.63 -37.31 16.98
N VAL A 6 15.85 -37.71 15.97
CA VAL A 6 15.14 -36.79 15.08
C VAL A 6 13.69 -36.69 15.52
N VAL A 7 13.25 -35.49 15.89
CA VAL A 7 11.92 -35.23 16.44
C VAL A 7 11.17 -34.25 15.53
N PRO A 8 10.02 -34.64 14.95
CA PRO A 8 9.19 -33.70 14.22
C PRO A 8 8.51 -32.73 15.20
N ALA A 9 8.46 -31.45 14.84
CA ALA A 9 7.66 -30.47 15.57
C ALA A 9 7.05 -29.45 14.62
N PHE A 10 5.85 -29.01 14.97
CA PHE A 10 5.10 -27.99 14.25
C PHE A 10 5.18 -26.68 15.04
N ARG A 11 5.81 -25.65 14.48
CA ARG A 11 5.90 -24.31 15.09
C ARG A 11 5.68 -23.24 14.03
N HIS A 12 4.90 -22.21 14.36
CA HIS A 12 4.61 -21.08 13.47
C HIS A 12 4.09 -21.50 12.07
N GLY A 13 3.24 -22.54 12.01
CA GLY A 13 2.67 -23.02 10.75
C GLY A 13 3.63 -23.83 9.86
N ARG A 14 4.85 -24.14 10.32
CA ARG A 14 5.85 -24.90 9.56
C ARG A 14 6.23 -26.20 10.27
N GLU A 15 6.33 -27.28 9.49
CA GLU A 15 6.85 -28.58 9.95
C GLU A 15 8.39 -28.55 9.90
N ARG A 16 9.04 -28.85 11.02
CA ARG A 16 10.50 -28.93 11.12
C ARG A 16 10.92 -30.20 11.84
N LEU A 17 12.06 -30.76 11.42
CA LEU A 17 12.68 -31.89 12.10
C LEU A 17 13.84 -31.39 12.96
N TYR A 18 13.76 -31.59 14.27
CA TYR A 18 14.80 -31.21 15.22
C TYR A 18 15.71 -32.41 15.47
N VAL A 19 17.03 -32.18 15.48
CA VAL A 19 18.03 -33.19 15.82
C VAL A 19 18.53 -32.89 17.22
N CYS A 20 18.25 -33.79 18.15
CA CYS A 20 18.58 -33.63 19.56
C CYS A 20 19.57 -34.71 20.04
N ARG A 21 20.38 -34.37 21.04
CA ARG A 21 21.21 -35.32 21.80
C ARG A 21 20.34 -36.10 22.80
N GLU A 22 20.94 -37.13 23.40
CA GLU A 22 20.31 -37.92 24.46
C GLU A 22 19.93 -37.09 25.69
N ASP A 23 20.72 -36.05 25.99
CA ASP A 23 20.49 -35.06 27.05
C ASP A 23 19.34 -34.08 26.76
N GLY A 24 18.71 -34.17 25.59
CA GLY A 24 17.61 -33.31 25.16
C GLY A 24 18.04 -31.99 24.52
N SER A 25 19.34 -31.70 24.42
CA SER A 25 19.84 -30.51 23.74
C SER A 25 19.66 -30.59 22.23
N THR A 26 19.18 -29.52 21.62
CA THR A 26 19.03 -29.41 20.16
C THR A 26 20.37 -29.07 19.53
N LEU A 27 20.79 -29.85 18.54
CA LEU A 27 21.99 -29.60 17.74
C LEU A 27 21.68 -28.95 16.40
N ALA A 28 20.52 -29.27 15.82
CA ALA A 28 20.14 -28.76 14.52
C ALA A 28 18.63 -28.82 14.32
N TRP A 29 18.16 -28.14 13.28
CA TRP A 29 16.84 -28.38 12.73
C TRP A 29 16.85 -28.33 11.20
N TYR A 30 15.99 -29.13 10.60
CA TYR A 30 15.80 -29.25 9.16
C TYR A 30 14.41 -28.73 8.76
N ASP A 31 14.41 -27.82 7.78
CA ASP A 31 13.22 -27.32 7.12
C ASP A 31 12.96 -28.13 5.85
N ARG A 32 11.87 -28.90 5.83
CA ARG A 32 11.53 -29.75 4.69
C ARG A 32 11.10 -28.94 3.47
N GLU A 33 10.51 -27.77 3.68
CA GLU A 33 10.01 -26.90 2.62
C GLU A 33 11.17 -26.25 1.85
N THR A 34 12.20 -25.79 2.58
CA THR A 34 13.35 -25.10 1.97
C THR A 34 14.57 -25.98 1.75
N GLY A 35 14.53 -27.25 2.17
CA GLY A 35 15.67 -28.18 2.08
C GLY A 35 16.89 -27.74 2.90
N ARG A 36 16.69 -27.02 4.02
CA ARG A 36 17.80 -26.36 4.75
C ARG A 36 18.02 -26.95 6.13
N VAL A 37 19.28 -27.22 6.47
CA VAL A 37 19.72 -27.66 7.81
C VAL A 37 20.42 -26.50 8.51
N ASN A 38 19.89 -26.11 9.67
CA ASN A 38 20.48 -25.08 10.52
C ASN A 38 21.17 -25.77 11.69
N LEU A 39 22.49 -25.63 11.77
CA LEU A 39 23.31 -26.16 12.86
C LEU A 39 23.42 -25.10 13.96
N LEU A 40 23.32 -25.54 15.21
CA LEU A 40 23.52 -24.68 16.39
C LEU A 40 24.97 -24.73 16.92
N GLY A 41 25.83 -25.56 16.32
CA GLY A 41 27.27 -25.63 16.56
C GLY A 41 27.99 -26.37 15.43
N GLU A 42 29.24 -26.00 15.13
CA GLU A 42 29.98 -26.52 13.97
C GLU A 42 30.46 -27.96 14.15
N ASP A 43 30.78 -28.37 15.38
CA ASP A 43 31.44 -29.66 15.70
C ASP A 43 30.56 -30.91 15.49
N SER A 44 29.29 -30.74 15.13
CA SER A 44 28.31 -31.84 15.02
C SER A 44 27.73 -32.03 13.62
N ARG A 45 28.28 -31.35 12.60
CA ARG A 45 27.76 -31.35 11.22
C ARG A 45 27.55 -32.75 10.64
N ASP A 46 28.58 -33.58 10.64
CA ASP A 46 28.52 -34.89 9.98
C ASP A 46 27.57 -35.85 10.69
N ALA A 47 27.55 -35.82 12.03
CA ALA A 47 26.63 -36.63 12.82
C ALA A 47 25.16 -36.22 12.58
N VAL A 48 24.88 -34.92 12.51
CA VAL A 48 23.55 -34.38 12.20
C VAL A 48 23.10 -34.79 10.79
N LEU A 49 23.95 -34.63 9.79
CA LEU A 49 23.63 -35.02 8.40
C LEU A 49 23.41 -36.52 8.27
N HIS A 50 24.19 -37.33 8.99
CA HIS A 50 24.01 -38.78 9.04
C HIS A 50 22.65 -39.17 9.65
N ALA A 51 22.26 -38.53 10.77
CA ALA A 51 20.97 -38.78 11.41
C ALA A 51 19.77 -38.32 10.57
N LEU A 52 19.92 -37.24 9.80
CA LEU A 52 18.88 -36.70 8.93
C LEU A 52 18.73 -37.44 7.60
N LYS A 53 19.72 -38.24 7.19
CA LYS A 53 19.76 -38.92 5.88
C LYS A 53 18.44 -39.61 5.48
N PRO A 54 17.71 -40.32 6.37
CA PRO A 54 16.43 -40.95 6.02
C PRO A 54 15.29 -39.97 5.72
N PHE A 55 15.41 -38.72 6.16
CA PHE A 55 14.35 -37.71 6.12
C PHE A 55 14.58 -36.63 5.05
N LEU A 56 15.74 -36.65 4.38
CA LEU A 56 16.07 -35.66 3.36
C LEU A 56 15.25 -35.91 2.09
N THR A 57 14.59 -34.87 1.60
CA THR A 57 13.76 -34.91 0.37
C THR A 57 14.53 -34.52 -0.89
N GLY A 58 15.84 -34.25 -0.78
CA GLY A 58 16.69 -33.80 -1.89
C GLY A 58 18.03 -33.25 -1.41
N PRO A 59 18.78 -32.54 -2.28
CA PRO A 59 20.00 -31.83 -1.90
C PRO A 59 19.72 -30.84 -0.77
N VAL A 60 20.56 -30.82 0.27
CA VAL A 60 20.39 -29.93 1.42
C VAL A 60 21.44 -28.83 1.47
N THR A 61 21.03 -27.65 1.88
CA THR A 61 21.95 -26.54 2.21
C THR A 61 22.16 -26.46 3.72
N VAL A 62 23.41 -26.35 4.15
CA VAL A 62 23.77 -26.25 5.57
C VAL A 62 24.19 -24.82 5.89
N GLY A 63 23.65 -24.25 6.96
CA GLY A 63 24.00 -22.92 7.45
C GLY A 63 22.86 -21.90 7.35
N PRO A 64 23.06 -20.67 7.89
CA PRO A 64 22.07 -19.61 7.83
C PRO A 64 21.68 -19.30 6.38
N PRO A 65 20.46 -18.80 6.12
CA PRO A 65 20.12 -18.30 4.79
C PRO A 65 21.20 -17.30 4.34
N PRO A 66 21.61 -17.35 3.06
CA PRO A 66 22.58 -16.38 2.57
C PRO A 66 22.03 -14.98 2.84
N VAL A 67 22.87 -14.13 3.45
CA VAL A 67 22.53 -12.71 3.60
C VAL A 67 22.36 -12.14 2.19
N PRO A 68 21.25 -11.45 1.88
CA PRO A 68 21.08 -10.85 0.57
C PRO A 68 22.28 -9.93 0.27
N THR A 69 22.87 -10.10 -0.90
CA THR A 69 23.95 -9.23 -1.38
C THR A 69 23.46 -7.79 -1.47
N PRO A 70 24.35 -6.77 -1.41
CA PRO A 70 23.94 -5.38 -1.60
C PRO A 70 23.18 -5.13 -2.90
N ALA A 71 23.46 -5.91 -3.96
CA ALA A 71 22.71 -5.87 -5.21
C ALA A 71 21.30 -6.47 -5.09
N GLU A 72 21.12 -7.52 -4.30
CA GLU A 72 19.81 -8.09 -3.99
C GLU A 72 19.01 -7.16 -3.07
N VAL A 73 19.66 -6.54 -2.07
CA VAL A 73 19.04 -5.49 -1.24
C VAL A 73 18.66 -4.27 -2.09
N ALA A 74 19.52 -3.84 -3.01
CA ALA A 74 19.23 -2.77 -3.94
C ALA A 74 18.10 -3.11 -4.93
N ARG A 75 17.85 -4.39 -5.23
CA ARG A 75 16.67 -4.84 -5.97
C ARG A 75 15.41 -4.92 -5.10
N LEU A 76 15.58 -5.03 -3.78
CA LEU A 76 14.50 -4.99 -2.79
C LEU A 76 14.11 -3.55 -2.41
N THR A 77 14.93 -2.56 -2.75
CA THR A 77 14.67 -1.13 -2.56
C THR A 77 14.50 -0.44 -3.90
N LEU A 78 13.39 0.23 -4.14
CA LEU A 78 13.21 1.04 -5.36
C LEU A 78 14.30 2.12 -5.47
N HIS A 79 14.70 2.42 -6.71
CA HIS A 79 15.54 3.60 -6.96
C HIS A 79 14.79 4.85 -6.47
N PRO A 80 15.46 5.85 -5.85
CA PRO A 80 14.79 7.03 -5.31
C PRO A 80 13.89 7.76 -6.30
N ASP A 81 14.26 7.79 -7.58
CA ASP A 81 13.45 8.43 -8.64
C ASP A 81 12.18 7.65 -9.03
N ASP A 82 12.21 6.34 -8.79
CA ASP A 82 11.11 5.41 -9.07
C ASP A 82 10.20 5.20 -7.85
N ASP A 83 10.66 5.59 -6.66
CA ASP A 83 9.89 5.51 -5.43
C ASP A 83 8.93 6.70 -5.29
N LEU A 84 7.63 6.42 -5.33
CA LEU A 84 6.57 7.40 -5.14
C LEU A 84 6.17 7.58 -3.68
N ALA A 85 6.68 6.76 -2.75
CA ALA A 85 6.37 6.88 -1.32
C ALA A 85 6.69 8.26 -0.71
N PRO A 86 7.78 8.96 -1.12
CA PRO A 86 8.08 10.29 -0.57
C PRO A 86 7.20 11.44 -1.09
N ASN A 87 6.31 11.19 -2.05
CA ASN A 87 5.46 12.24 -2.61
C ASN A 87 4.62 12.90 -1.51
N ARG A 88 4.59 14.23 -1.47
CA ARG A 88 3.72 14.96 -0.55
C ARG A 88 2.27 15.00 -1.05
N PRO A 89 1.29 15.21 -0.15
CA PRO A 89 -0.06 15.59 -0.56
C PRO A 89 -0.03 16.82 -1.47
N GLY A 90 -0.49 16.66 -2.72
CA GLY A 90 -0.45 17.72 -3.72
C GLY A 90 0.91 18.02 -4.34
N GLU A 91 1.88 17.09 -4.30
CA GLU A 91 3.22 17.23 -4.93
C GLU A 91 3.14 17.79 -6.36
N ALA A 92 2.26 17.22 -7.20
CA ALA A 92 2.10 17.69 -8.57
C ALA A 92 1.64 19.16 -8.66
N LEU A 93 0.79 19.60 -7.73
CA LEU A 93 0.33 20.99 -7.67
C LEU A 93 1.42 21.93 -7.12
N LEU A 94 2.21 21.47 -6.15
CA LEU A 94 3.37 22.21 -5.64
C LEU A 94 4.37 22.46 -6.76
N VAL A 95 4.74 21.42 -7.51
CA VAL A 95 5.63 21.52 -8.68
C VAL A 95 5.04 22.45 -9.75
N ALA A 96 3.74 22.36 -10.04
CA ALA A 96 3.09 23.22 -11.02
C ALA A 96 3.05 24.70 -10.60
N LEU A 97 2.84 24.97 -9.30
CA LEU A 97 2.85 26.32 -8.74
C LEU A 97 4.27 26.90 -8.65
N ASP A 98 5.28 26.07 -8.41
CA ASP A 98 6.68 26.51 -8.40
C ASP A 98 7.17 26.86 -9.81
N ARG A 99 6.86 26.01 -10.80
CA ARG A 99 7.21 26.25 -12.21
C ARG A 99 6.49 27.44 -12.84
N ASP A 100 5.23 27.66 -12.47
CA ASP A 100 4.42 28.79 -12.94
C ASP A 100 3.63 29.41 -11.77
N PRO A 101 4.25 30.34 -11.01
CA PRO A 101 3.66 30.92 -9.80
C PRO A 101 2.45 31.83 -10.07
N GLY A 102 2.22 32.19 -11.34
CA GLY A 102 1.21 33.18 -11.73
C GLY A 102 1.54 34.61 -11.23
N PRO A 103 0.82 35.63 -11.75
CA PRO A 103 1.00 37.02 -11.34
C PRO A 103 0.61 37.25 -9.87
N ALA A 104 1.44 38.04 -9.16
CA ALA A 104 1.31 38.33 -7.73
C ALA A 104 -0.02 39.00 -7.33
N HIS A 105 -0.64 39.76 -8.24
CA HIS A 105 -1.92 40.43 -8.02
C HIS A 105 -2.96 39.91 -9.00
N ARG A 106 -3.75 38.92 -8.59
CA ARG A 106 -4.96 38.49 -9.30
C ARG A 106 -6.21 38.83 -8.50
N LEU A 107 -7.21 39.40 -9.20
CA LEU A 107 -8.57 39.60 -8.66
C LEU A 107 -9.27 38.27 -8.29
N ARG A 108 -8.84 37.15 -8.89
CA ARG A 108 -9.31 35.80 -8.58
C ARG A 108 -8.14 34.93 -8.11
N PRO A 109 -8.23 34.29 -6.92
CA PRO A 109 -7.23 33.34 -6.46
C PRO A 109 -7.03 32.20 -7.47
N ASP A 110 -5.78 31.78 -7.66
CA ASP A 110 -5.44 30.65 -8.53
C ASP A 110 -6.18 29.38 -8.06
N PRO A 111 -6.97 28.71 -8.92
CA PRO A 111 -7.71 27.51 -8.55
C PRO A 111 -6.81 26.37 -8.05
N ARG A 112 -5.54 26.30 -8.50
CA ARG A 112 -4.56 25.29 -8.05
C ARG A 112 -4.27 25.40 -6.56
N ARG A 113 -4.31 26.61 -5.99
CA ARG A 113 -4.10 26.80 -4.54
C ARG A 113 -5.22 26.18 -3.71
N ARG A 114 -6.47 26.28 -4.17
CA ARG A 114 -7.61 25.63 -3.51
C ARG A 114 -7.55 24.11 -3.64
N ALA A 115 -7.18 23.60 -4.81
CA ALA A 115 -6.95 22.17 -5.02
C ALA A 115 -5.84 21.65 -4.10
N LEU A 116 -4.73 22.39 -3.97
CA LEU A 116 -3.61 22.04 -3.09
C LEU A 116 -4.05 21.99 -1.63
N THR A 117 -4.80 22.98 -1.15
CA THR A 117 -5.38 22.95 0.21
C THR A 117 -6.24 21.71 0.42
N ALA A 118 -7.05 21.33 -0.56
CA ALA A 118 -7.88 20.13 -0.44
C ALA A 118 -7.04 18.84 -0.37
N GLU A 119 -6.08 18.67 -1.27
CA GLU A 119 -5.18 17.50 -1.27
C GLU A 119 -4.36 17.43 0.03
N GLN A 120 -3.85 18.55 0.55
CA GLN A 120 -3.14 18.58 1.82
C GLN A 120 -4.03 18.25 3.03
N THR A 121 -5.26 18.76 3.05
CA THR A 121 -6.21 18.47 4.15
C THR A 121 -6.60 17.00 4.15
N VAL A 122 -6.92 16.44 2.99
CA VAL A 122 -7.27 15.02 2.85
C VAL A 122 -6.07 14.13 3.12
N GLY A 123 -4.90 14.44 2.55
CA GLY A 123 -3.66 13.71 2.78
C GLY A 123 -3.33 13.58 4.26
N ALA A 124 -3.31 14.70 5.00
CA ALA A 124 -3.05 14.68 6.43
C ALA A 124 -4.04 13.81 7.24
N ALA A 125 -5.32 13.80 6.84
CA ALA A 125 -6.33 12.94 7.48
C ALA A 125 -6.12 11.45 7.17
N LEU A 126 -5.66 11.13 5.96
CA LEU A 126 -5.36 9.75 5.54
C LEU A 126 -4.06 9.24 6.16
N ASP A 127 -3.02 10.07 6.24
CA ASP A 127 -1.74 9.71 6.87
C ASP A 127 -1.92 9.40 8.36
N GLY A 128 -2.86 10.08 9.03
CA GLY A 128 -3.25 9.76 10.40
C GLY A 128 -3.84 8.36 10.61
N LEU A 129 -4.13 7.60 9.54
CA LEU A 129 -4.61 6.23 9.62
C LEU A 129 -3.50 5.17 9.69
N GLU A 130 -2.22 5.57 9.59
CA GLU A 130 -1.07 4.65 9.58
C GLU A 130 -1.07 3.71 10.79
N GLY A 131 -1.36 4.24 11.99
CA GLY A 131 -1.45 3.45 13.22
C GLY A 131 -2.54 2.37 13.22
N ALA A 132 -3.49 2.40 12.27
CA ALA A 132 -4.53 1.39 12.07
C ALA A 132 -4.19 0.40 10.92
N GLY A 133 -2.95 0.41 10.43
CA GLY A 133 -2.47 -0.50 9.38
C GLY A 133 -2.78 -0.04 7.95
N TRP A 134 -3.05 1.25 7.76
CA TRP A 134 -3.29 1.85 6.45
C TRP A 134 -2.02 2.52 5.92
N HIS A 135 -1.73 2.34 4.63
CA HIS A 135 -0.72 3.09 3.91
C HIS A 135 -1.37 4.07 2.95
N THR A 136 -0.79 5.27 2.85
CA THR A 136 -1.25 6.28 1.89
C THR A 136 -0.11 6.66 0.97
N LEU A 137 -0.37 6.64 -0.34
CA LEU A 137 0.52 7.22 -1.34
C LEU A 137 -0.14 8.43 -1.97
N HIS A 138 0.66 9.41 -2.37
CA HIS A 138 0.15 10.69 -2.89
C HIS A 138 0.65 10.98 -4.30
N SER A 139 -0.15 11.76 -5.03
CA SER A 139 0.20 12.28 -6.36
C SER A 139 0.71 11.20 -7.32
N LEU A 140 0.01 10.08 -7.42
CA LEU A 140 0.41 8.96 -8.27
C LEU A 140 0.16 9.33 -9.74
N PRO A 141 1.19 9.33 -10.59
CA PRO A 141 1.06 9.75 -11.97
C PRO A 141 0.22 8.75 -12.75
N LEU A 142 -0.61 9.23 -13.67
CA LEU A 142 -1.28 8.41 -14.65
C LEU A 142 -0.90 8.86 -16.07
N PRO A 143 -0.75 7.94 -17.05
CA PRO A 143 -0.58 8.31 -18.44
C PRO A 143 -1.63 9.31 -18.93
N GLY A 144 -1.23 10.23 -19.80
CA GLY A 144 -2.05 11.35 -20.27
C GLY A 144 -1.99 12.62 -19.40
N GLY A 145 -1.14 12.65 -18.37
CA GLY A 145 -0.95 13.81 -17.50
C GLY A 145 -1.99 13.91 -16.37
N ASP A 146 -2.83 12.89 -16.21
CA ASP A 146 -3.75 12.77 -15.07
C ASP A 146 -3.03 12.22 -13.84
N ARG A 147 -3.72 12.17 -12.69
CA ARG A 147 -3.17 11.60 -11.46
C ARG A 147 -4.25 11.08 -10.51
N ILE A 148 -3.85 10.16 -9.64
CA ILE A 148 -4.60 9.85 -8.43
C ILE A 148 -4.08 10.76 -7.33
N HIS A 149 -4.97 11.50 -6.65
CA HIS A 149 -4.54 12.45 -5.61
C HIS A 149 -3.97 11.70 -4.42
N HIS A 150 -4.70 10.70 -3.92
CA HIS A 150 -4.21 9.78 -2.90
C HIS A 150 -4.71 8.36 -3.17
N LEU A 151 -3.85 7.37 -2.95
CA LEU A 151 -4.23 5.96 -2.91
C LEU A 151 -4.10 5.50 -1.46
N LEU A 152 -5.21 5.02 -0.91
CA LEU A 152 -5.26 4.48 0.44
C LEU A 152 -5.33 2.95 0.35
N ILE A 153 -4.43 2.25 1.03
CA ILE A 153 -4.28 0.79 1.01
C ILE A 153 -4.31 0.29 2.45
N GLY A 154 -5.24 -0.58 2.80
CA GLY A 154 -5.26 -1.10 4.17
C GLY A 154 -6.26 -2.23 4.38
N PRO A 155 -6.52 -2.60 5.65
CA PRO A 155 -7.27 -3.81 5.98
C PRO A 155 -8.70 -3.82 5.43
N GLY A 156 -9.27 -2.64 5.17
CA GLY A 156 -10.59 -2.45 4.59
C GLY A 156 -10.64 -2.47 3.06
N GLY A 157 -9.51 -2.64 2.37
CA GLY A 157 -9.38 -2.61 0.90
C GLY A 157 -8.66 -1.35 0.38
N LEU A 158 -8.77 -1.09 -0.93
CA LEU A 158 -8.09 0.02 -1.60
C LEU A 158 -9.07 1.11 -2.01
N PHE A 159 -8.63 2.37 -1.89
CA PHE A 159 -9.39 3.53 -2.34
C PHE A 159 -8.55 4.49 -3.18
N ALA A 160 -9.04 4.82 -4.37
CA ALA A 160 -8.54 5.96 -5.14
C ALA A 160 -9.30 7.21 -4.67
N VAL A 161 -8.64 8.04 -3.87
CA VAL A 161 -9.23 9.21 -3.22
C VAL A 161 -8.99 10.45 -4.08
N HIS A 162 -10.08 11.15 -4.40
CA HIS A 162 -10.06 12.45 -5.06
C HIS A 162 -10.48 13.53 -4.05
N ALA A 163 -9.58 14.47 -3.77
CA ALA A 163 -9.84 15.60 -2.89
C ALA A 163 -10.48 16.78 -3.65
N LEU A 164 -11.65 17.23 -3.20
CA LEU A 164 -12.38 18.35 -3.80
C LEU A 164 -12.57 19.48 -2.79
N TYR A 165 -12.04 20.66 -3.12
CA TYR A 165 -12.20 21.86 -2.31
C TYR A 165 -13.66 22.37 -2.35
N ALA A 166 -14.42 22.12 -1.29
CA ALA A 166 -15.83 22.46 -1.17
C ALA A 166 -16.11 23.48 -0.05
N ARG A 167 -15.08 24.20 0.43
CA ARG A 167 -15.19 25.05 1.62
C ARG A 167 -16.36 26.02 1.55
N LYS A 168 -17.30 25.90 2.50
CA LYS A 168 -18.55 26.68 2.62
C LYS A 168 -19.48 26.61 1.39
N ALA A 169 -19.28 25.65 0.50
CA ALA A 169 -20.12 25.44 -0.67
C ALA A 169 -21.19 24.38 -0.39
N ARG A 170 -22.37 24.55 -0.99
CA ARG A 170 -23.34 23.46 -1.12
C ARG A 170 -22.88 22.53 -2.24
N VAL A 171 -22.79 21.24 -1.96
CA VAL A 171 -22.39 20.21 -2.92
C VAL A 171 -23.63 19.43 -3.33
N LEU A 172 -23.92 19.38 -4.63
CA LEU A 172 -24.93 18.50 -5.18
C LEU A 172 -24.24 17.41 -5.99
N VAL A 173 -24.49 16.15 -5.61
CA VAL A 173 -24.04 14.98 -6.37
C VAL A 173 -25.25 14.32 -7.01
N ALA A 174 -25.27 14.33 -8.33
CA ALA A 174 -26.29 13.72 -9.17
C ALA A 174 -25.59 12.93 -10.29
N ASP A 175 -25.32 11.65 -10.04
CA ASP A 175 -24.46 10.79 -10.86
C ASP A 175 -24.73 10.94 -12.38
N PRO A 176 -23.71 11.27 -13.21
CA PRO A 176 -22.27 11.37 -12.89
C PRO A 176 -21.78 12.77 -12.50
N MET A 177 -22.70 13.72 -12.30
CA MET A 177 -22.44 15.14 -12.12
C MET A 177 -22.20 15.51 -10.66
N VAL A 178 -21.27 16.45 -10.44
CA VAL A 178 -21.03 17.10 -9.16
C VAL A 178 -21.05 18.62 -9.38
N ALA A 179 -21.90 19.32 -8.63
CA ALA A 179 -22.02 20.77 -8.66
C ALA A 179 -21.58 21.38 -7.32
N LEU A 180 -20.85 22.50 -7.40
CA LEU A 180 -20.35 23.25 -6.24
C LEU A 180 -20.95 24.65 -6.20
N GLY A 181 -21.94 24.86 -5.32
CA GLY A 181 -22.64 26.13 -5.20
C GLY A 181 -23.32 26.54 -6.50
N ARG A 182 -22.89 27.69 -7.06
CA ARG A 182 -23.41 28.22 -8.34
C ARG A 182 -22.54 27.88 -9.55
N ARG A 183 -21.51 27.03 -9.38
CA ARG A 183 -20.66 26.59 -10.48
C ARG A 183 -21.41 25.61 -11.38
N GLU A 184 -21.00 25.56 -12.64
CA GLU A 184 -21.46 24.53 -13.57
C GLU A 184 -21.15 23.14 -13.01
N ALA A 185 -22.08 22.21 -13.21
CA ALA A 185 -21.90 20.84 -12.79
C ALA A 185 -20.89 20.14 -13.72
N GLU A 186 -19.98 19.36 -13.15
CA GLU A 186 -19.01 18.59 -13.94
C GLU A 186 -19.24 17.08 -13.80
N PRO A 187 -18.97 16.26 -14.84
CA PRO A 187 -19.09 14.81 -14.79
C PRO A 187 -17.95 14.16 -13.99
N LEU A 188 -17.75 14.60 -12.75
CA LEU A 188 -16.61 14.24 -11.90
C LEU A 188 -16.62 12.73 -11.58
N LEU A 189 -17.78 12.14 -11.28
CA LEU A 189 -17.84 10.73 -10.88
C LEU A 189 -17.37 9.78 -11.99
N ARG A 190 -17.55 10.16 -13.26
CA ARG A 190 -17.00 9.41 -14.40
C ARG A 190 -15.47 9.38 -14.38
N ARG A 191 -14.83 10.51 -14.05
CA ARG A 191 -13.36 10.60 -13.97
C ARG A 191 -12.82 9.80 -12.78
N LEU A 192 -13.51 9.87 -11.64
CA LEU A 192 -13.14 9.11 -10.43
C LEU A 192 -13.19 7.60 -10.68
N ARG A 193 -14.24 7.10 -11.35
CA ARG A 193 -14.32 5.69 -11.76
C ARG A 193 -13.17 5.31 -12.68
N SER A 194 -12.91 6.10 -13.72
CA SER A 194 -11.80 5.83 -14.64
C SER A 194 -10.43 5.80 -13.94
N ALA A 195 -10.18 6.70 -12.99
CA ALA A 195 -8.94 6.68 -12.20
C ALA A 195 -8.83 5.44 -11.30
N ALA A 196 -9.95 5.01 -10.71
CA ALA A 196 -10.01 3.79 -9.91
C ALA A 196 -9.84 2.52 -10.77
N ASP A 197 -10.47 2.46 -11.95
CA ASP A 197 -10.32 1.34 -12.90
C ASP A 197 -8.86 1.20 -13.36
N ARG A 198 -8.19 2.32 -13.62
CA ARG A 198 -6.76 2.37 -13.93
C ARG A 198 -5.91 1.88 -12.77
N ALA A 199 -6.18 2.34 -11.55
CA ALA A 199 -5.50 1.83 -10.36
C ALA A 199 -5.73 0.32 -10.17
N ALA A 200 -6.95 -0.15 -10.41
CA ALA A 200 -7.31 -1.55 -10.28
C ALA A 200 -6.58 -2.42 -11.31
N TYR A 201 -6.45 -1.93 -12.54
CA TYR A 201 -5.63 -2.58 -13.57
C TYR A 201 -4.15 -2.62 -13.19
N ALA A 202 -3.60 -1.50 -12.70
CA ALA A 202 -2.20 -1.37 -12.32
C ALA A 202 -1.81 -2.31 -11.18
N LEU A 203 -2.69 -2.44 -10.17
CA LEU A 203 -2.43 -3.19 -8.95
C LEU A 203 -3.05 -4.60 -8.97
N THR A 204 -3.70 -4.98 -10.06
CA THR A 204 -4.45 -6.24 -10.21
C THR A 204 -5.36 -6.54 -9.01
N ALA A 205 -5.96 -5.50 -8.44
CA ALA A 205 -6.76 -5.53 -7.21
C ALA A 205 -7.96 -4.60 -7.31
N GLU A 206 -9.04 -4.87 -6.57
CA GLU A 206 -10.20 -3.97 -6.55
C GLU A 206 -9.84 -2.63 -5.88
N VAL A 207 -9.99 -1.53 -6.61
CA VAL A 207 -9.80 -0.17 -6.09
C VAL A 207 -11.13 0.57 -6.18
N ARG A 208 -11.64 1.06 -5.05
CA ARG A 208 -12.92 1.78 -4.99
C ARG A 208 -12.70 3.29 -5.08
N PRO A 209 -13.42 4.02 -5.95
CA PRO A 209 -13.32 5.47 -6.00
C PRO A 209 -13.95 6.12 -4.76
N LEU A 210 -13.27 7.14 -4.24
CA LEU A 210 -13.72 7.93 -3.10
C LEU A 210 -13.60 9.42 -3.40
N LEU A 211 -14.70 10.17 -3.29
CA LEU A 211 -14.72 11.62 -3.36
C LEU A 211 -14.66 12.20 -1.93
N ALA A 212 -13.55 12.85 -1.60
CA ALA A 212 -13.35 13.54 -0.32
C ALA A 212 -13.65 15.03 -0.47
N LEU A 213 -14.67 15.52 0.24
CA LEU A 213 -15.13 16.90 0.18
C LEU A 213 -14.54 17.71 1.34
N VAL A 214 -13.76 18.75 1.05
CA VAL A 214 -13.11 19.56 2.09
C VAL A 214 -13.99 20.75 2.49
N GLY A 215 -14.49 20.70 3.72
CA GLY A 215 -15.29 21.76 4.36
C GLY A 215 -16.63 22.14 3.70
N PRO A 216 -17.41 21.20 3.12
CA PRO A 216 -18.72 21.51 2.54
C PRO A 216 -19.64 22.18 3.57
N ALA A 217 -20.51 23.10 3.12
CA ALA A 217 -21.58 23.65 3.95
C ALA A 217 -22.76 22.68 4.06
N GLU A 218 -23.02 21.95 2.97
CA GLU A 218 -24.12 21.01 2.83
C GLU A 218 -23.77 20.03 1.70
N VAL A 219 -24.12 18.75 1.86
CA VAL A 219 -23.92 17.73 0.83
C VAL A 219 -25.26 17.08 0.55
N THR A 220 -25.75 17.24 -0.67
CA THR A 220 -26.96 16.56 -1.17
C THR A 220 -26.55 15.53 -2.21
N VAL A 221 -26.94 14.27 -1.99
CA VAL A 221 -26.65 13.15 -2.90
C VAL A 221 -27.97 12.57 -3.40
N ARG A 222 -28.22 12.60 -4.71
CA ARG A 222 -29.49 12.16 -5.32
C ARG A 222 -29.30 11.66 -6.77
N PRO A 223 -29.59 10.37 -7.07
CA PRO A 223 -29.63 9.22 -6.17
C PRO A 223 -28.22 8.87 -5.63
N GLU A 224 -28.11 7.85 -4.78
CA GLU A 224 -26.80 7.35 -4.33
C GLU A 224 -25.97 6.85 -5.53
N PRO A 225 -24.75 7.37 -5.76
CA PRO A 225 -23.94 6.97 -6.89
C PRO A 225 -23.46 5.53 -6.77
N ARG A 226 -23.53 4.81 -7.89
CA ARG A 226 -23.07 3.41 -7.91
C ARG A 226 -21.56 3.35 -7.79
N GLY A 227 -21.08 2.61 -6.79
CA GLY A 227 -19.67 2.26 -6.64
C GLY A 227 -18.74 3.43 -6.28
N VAL A 228 -19.25 4.62 -5.93
CA VAL A 228 -18.42 5.76 -5.49
C VAL A 228 -18.79 6.13 -4.07
N ARG A 229 -17.81 6.13 -3.18
CA ARG A 229 -17.98 6.60 -1.81
C ARG A 229 -17.80 8.12 -1.76
N ILE A 230 -18.66 8.83 -1.05
CA ILE A 230 -18.54 10.29 -0.84
C ILE A 230 -18.42 10.52 0.65
N LEU A 231 -17.37 11.22 1.08
CA LEU A 231 -17.13 11.57 2.48
C LEU A 231 -16.74 13.05 2.59
N ALA A 232 -17.18 13.70 3.66
CA ALA A 232 -16.55 14.93 4.12
C ALA A 232 -15.17 14.63 4.72
N ASP A 233 -14.29 15.63 4.74
CA ASP A 233 -12.97 15.55 5.35
C ASP A 233 -13.01 15.10 6.82
N THR A 234 -14.04 15.52 7.56
CA THR A 234 -14.24 15.12 8.96
C THR A 234 -14.61 13.64 9.15
N GLU A 235 -15.07 12.97 8.10
CA GLU A 235 -15.52 11.57 8.14
C GLU A 235 -14.42 10.57 7.72
N LEU A 236 -13.31 11.07 7.14
CA LEU A 236 -12.22 10.24 6.60
C LEU A 236 -11.57 9.34 7.66
N THR A 237 -11.46 9.80 8.91
CA THR A 237 -10.91 9.00 10.01
C THR A 237 -11.73 7.72 10.28
N GLY A 238 -12.99 7.69 9.85
CA GLY A 238 -13.85 6.51 9.94
C GLY A 238 -13.37 5.34 9.07
N LEU A 239 -12.58 5.60 8.03
CA LEU A 239 -11.98 4.54 7.19
C LEU A 239 -11.05 3.64 8.00
N GLY A 240 -10.39 4.17 9.03
CA GLY A 240 -9.52 3.42 9.94
C GLY A 240 -10.21 2.25 10.65
N ARG A 241 -11.55 2.29 10.78
CA ARG A 241 -12.34 1.21 11.38
C ARG A 241 -12.71 0.09 10.41
N LEU A 242 -12.47 0.27 9.11
CA LEU A 242 -12.73 -0.76 8.12
C LEU A 242 -11.62 -1.81 8.18
N GLY A 243 -12.00 -3.09 8.12
CA GLY A 243 -11.06 -4.20 8.20
C GLY A 243 -11.66 -5.51 7.74
N GLY A 244 -10.84 -6.57 7.77
CA GLY A 244 -11.26 -7.94 7.45
C GLY A 244 -11.30 -8.28 5.96
N VAL A 245 -10.85 -7.37 5.07
CA VAL A 245 -10.77 -7.61 3.63
C VAL A 245 -9.38 -8.08 3.23
N LEU A 246 -8.34 -7.37 3.66
CA LEU A 246 -6.94 -7.69 3.33
C LEU A 246 -6.16 -8.12 4.57
N LYS A 247 -5.28 -9.10 4.41
CA LYS A 247 -4.28 -9.46 5.43
C LYS A 247 -3.16 -8.42 5.40
N LEU A 248 -2.47 -8.25 6.53
CA LEU A 248 -1.34 -7.30 6.62
C LEU A 248 -0.27 -7.57 5.55
N ALA A 249 0.06 -8.84 5.28
CA ALA A 249 1.02 -9.19 4.23
C ALA A 249 0.58 -8.74 2.82
N ASP A 250 -0.72 -8.82 2.52
CA ASP A 250 -1.27 -8.37 1.23
C ASP A 250 -1.24 -6.85 1.14
N VAL A 251 -1.51 -6.15 2.25
CA VAL A 251 -1.41 -4.69 2.37
C VAL A 251 0.02 -4.22 2.08
N GLU A 252 1.02 -4.84 2.72
CA GLU A 252 2.43 -4.49 2.49
C GLU A 252 2.87 -4.79 1.05
N ALA A 253 2.44 -5.91 0.48
CA ALA A 253 2.76 -6.27 -0.91
C ALA A 253 2.15 -5.27 -1.90
N LEU A 254 0.88 -4.90 -1.72
CA LEU A 254 0.20 -3.91 -2.56
C LEU A 254 0.80 -2.53 -2.40
N HIS A 255 1.16 -2.13 -1.17
CA HIS A 255 1.86 -0.88 -0.93
C HIS A 255 3.23 -0.85 -1.62
N GLY A 256 4.02 -1.93 -1.50
CA GLY A 256 5.31 -2.11 -2.18
C GLY A 256 5.23 -2.01 -3.70
N MET A 257 4.19 -2.58 -4.31
CA MET A 257 3.94 -2.46 -5.75
C MET A 257 3.48 -1.05 -6.13
N ALA A 258 2.58 -0.45 -5.34
CA ALA A 258 1.99 0.85 -5.65
C ALA A 258 2.99 2.01 -5.57
N ARG A 259 4.06 1.90 -4.75
CA ARG A 259 5.13 2.90 -4.69
C ARG A 259 6.09 2.87 -5.88
N ASP A 260 6.10 1.81 -6.70
CA ASP A 260 6.91 1.78 -7.92
C ASP A 260 6.25 2.61 -9.02
N ARG A 261 6.92 3.67 -9.48
CA ARG A 261 6.51 4.51 -10.61
C ARG A 261 6.21 3.68 -11.87
N ASN A 262 6.92 2.60 -12.10
CA ASN A 262 6.77 1.77 -13.29
C ASN A 262 5.44 0.99 -13.31
N THR A 263 4.84 0.74 -12.14
CA THR A 263 3.49 0.15 -12.01
C THR A 263 2.46 1.02 -12.75
N TRP A 264 2.60 2.33 -12.66
CA TRP A 264 1.64 3.30 -13.20
C TRP A 264 1.87 3.64 -14.68
N GLY A 265 3.07 3.39 -15.21
CA GLY A 265 3.40 3.67 -16.61
C GLY A 265 2.72 2.75 -17.63
N ARG A 266 2.14 1.63 -17.17
CA ARG A 266 1.57 0.56 -18.02
C ARG A 266 0.05 0.63 -18.17
N VAL A 267 -0.58 1.72 -17.71
CA VAL A 267 -2.01 1.84 -17.38
C VAL A 267 -2.78 2.78 -18.29
#